data_AF-A0A959F0Z3-F1
#
_entry.id   AF-A0A959F0Z3-F1
#
_cell.length_a   1.000
_cell.length_b   1.000
_cell.length_c   1.000
_cell.angle_alpha   90.00
_cell.angle_beta   90.00
_cell.angle_gamma   90.00
#
_symmetry.space_group_name_H-M   'P 1'
#
loop_
_entity.id
_entity.type
_entity.pdbx_description
1 polymer ?
#
loop_
_entity_poly.entity_id
_entity_poly.type
_entity_poly.pdbx_seq_one_letter_code
_entity_poly.pdbx_strand_id
1 'polypeptide(L)'
;SFGSPREMCDIHGGDGRDVLRGKARVLTESGVDWTDGMIRAAERMLDVARRERVELAVMMDISAACGSQVIYDGNRFAPEKKYQIGAGVAAALLLENGFQVISQRDFASLEILYAKIDPQHVADESAIDHHETDWYRGYFEEKR
;
A
#
# COMPACT_ATOMS: atom_id res chain seq x y z
N SER A 1 -4.76 10.59 15.81
CA SER A 1 -4.64 10.90 14.37
C SER A 1 -3.37 11.70 14.19
N PHE A 2 -2.63 11.51 13.10
CA PHE A 2 -1.35 12.20 12.83
C PHE A 2 -1.50 13.67 12.39
N GLY A 3 -2.74 14.18 12.28
CA GLY A 3 -3.02 15.55 11.85
C GLY A 3 -3.06 15.74 10.33
N SER A 4 -3.59 16.89 9.88
CA SER A 4 -3.59 17.34 8.48
C SER A 4 -3.52 18.88 8.45
N PRO A 5 -2.46 19.51 7.90
CA PRO A 5 -1.27 18.88 7.33
C PRO A 5 -0.43 18.16 8.39
N ARG A 6 0.47 17.29 7.92
CA ARG A 6 1.43 16.54 8.75
C ARG A 6 2.65 16.20 7.91
N GLU A 7 3.74 15.82 8.57
CA GLU A 7 4.91 15.26 7.89
C GLU A 7 4.54 13.98 7.13
N MET A 8 5.23 13.74 6.02
CA MET A 8 5.17 12.45 5.33
C MET A 8 6.07 11.45 6.04
N CYS A 9 5.71 10.17 5.96
CA CYS A 9 6.50 9.10 6.52
C CYS A 9 6.65 7.96 5.52
N ASP A 10 7.77 7.25 5.64
CA ASP A 10 8.13 6.11 4.81
C ASP A 10 8.67 4.97 5.67
N ILE A 11 8.67 3.75 5.13
CA ILE A 11 9.22 2.58 5.83
C ILE A 11 10.72 2.50 5.56
N HIS A 12 11.49 2.23 6.61
CA HIS A 12 12.94 2.03 6.55
C HIS A 12 13.29 0.62 7.04
N GLY A 13 14.07 -0.11 6.24
CA GLY A 13 14.63 -1.41 6.61
C GLY A 13 13.72 -2.62 6.34
N GLY A 14 12.74 -2.50 5.43
CA GLY A 14 11.83 -3.58 5.03
C GLY A 14 10.48 -3.04 4.57
N ASP A 15 9.44 -3.87 4.68
CA ASP A 15 8.06 -3.50 4.36
C ASP A 15 7.14 -3.45 5.59
N GLY A 16 5.83 -3.29 5.37
CA GLY A 16 4.82 -3.24 6.42
C GLY A 16 4.76 -4.51 7.26
N ARG A 17 5.05 -5.69 6.70
CA ARG A 17 5.12 -6.95 7.47
C ARG A 17 6.34 -6.95 8.38
N ASP A 18 7.46 -6.40 7.92
CA ASP A 18 8.66 -6.24 8.75
C ASP A 18 8.42 -5.23 9.89
N VAL A 19 7.66 -4.16 9.65
CA VAL A 19 7.23 -3.24 10.72
C VAL A 19 6.38 -3.97 11.76
N LEU A 20 5.37 -4.74 11.34
CA LEU A 20 4.50 -5.53 12.23
C LEU A 20 5.29 -6.57 13.06
N ARG A 21 6.42 -7.06 12.53
CA ARG A 21 7.33 -8.00 13.20
C ARG A 21 8.42 -7.31 14.03
N GLY A 22 8.42 -5.98 14.10
CA GLY A 22 9.41 -5.18 14.83
C GLY A 22 10.79 -5.07 14.16
N LYS A 23 10.92 -5.51 12.90
CA LYS A 23 12.18 -5.54 12.13
C LYS A 23 12.44 -4.27 11.32
N ALA A 24 11.40 -3.52 10.97
CA ALA A 24 11.50 -2.25 10.28
C ALA A 24 10.90 -1.10 11.11
N ARG A 25 11.03 0.14 10.61
CA ARG A 25 10.49 1.35 11.25
C ARG A 25 9.76 2.23 10.25
N VAL A 26 8.81 3.00 10.73
CA VAL A 26 8.14 4.06 9.98
C VAL A 26 8.67 5.39 10.46
N LEU A 27 9.42 6.10 9.63
CA LEU A 27 10.07 7.37 10.01
C LEU A 27 9.46 8.51 9.19
N THR A 28 9.31 9.68 9.81
CA THR A 28 8.95 10.91 9.07
C THR A 28 10.13 11.40 8.22
N GLU A 29 9.85 12.35 7.33
CA GLU A 29 10.89 13.02 6.54
C GLU A 29 12.00 13.67 7.39
N SER A 30 11.69 14.09 8.62
CA SER A 30 12.65 14.63 9.60
C SER A 30 13.26 13.58 10.54
N GLY A 31 12.85 12.31 10.41
CA GLY A 31 13.39 11.19 11.18
C GLY A 31 12.64 10.88 12.48
N VAL A 32 11.47 11.46 12.72
CA VAL A 32 10.64 11.12 13.89
C VAL A 32 10.07 9.72 13.71
N ASP A 33 10.21 8.87 14.72
CA ASP A 33 9.69 7.50 14.69
C ASP A 33 8.17 7.49 14.90
N TRP A 34 7.43 7.09 13.87
CA TRP A 34 5.97 6.95 13.85
C TRP A 34 5.51 5.48 13.88
N THR A 35 6.42 4.52 14.07
CA THR A 35 6.17 3.07 14.00
C THR A 35 4.95 2.67 14.83
N ASP A 36 4.95 2.97 16.14
CA ASP A 36 3.85 2.58 17.04
C ASP A 36 2.54 3.28 16.66
N GLY A 37 2.62 4.53 16.22
CA GLY A 37 1.46 5.27 15.76
C GLY A 37 0.84 4.64 14.52
N MET A 38 1.68 4.14 13.62
CA MET A 38 1.27 3.55 12.34
C MET A 38 0.66 2.18 12.58
N ILE A 39 1.26 1.36 13.45
CA ILE A 39 0.70 0.06 13.85
C ILE A 39 -0.69 0.26 14.48
N ARG A 40 -0.84 1.19 15.43
CA ARG A 40 -2.15 1.50 16.02
C ARG A 40 -3.17 2.00 15.00
N ALA A 41 -2.73 2.70 13.95
CA ALA A 41 -3.62 3.15 12.88
C ALA A 41 -4.05 1.99 11.97
N ALA A 42 -3.14 1.06 11.66
CA ALA A 42 -3.43 -0.16 10.93
C ALA A 42 -4.43 -1.04 11.71
N GLU A 43 -4.24 -1.23 13.02
CA GLU A 43 -5.16 -2.00 13.87
C GLU A 43 -6.58 -1.42 13.85
N ARG A 44 -6.73 -0.09 13.94
CA ARG A 44 -8.04 0.56 13.81
C ARG A 44 -8.68 0.33 12.43
N MET A 45 -7.88 0.30 11.36
CA MET A 45 -8.38 -0.02 10.02
C MET A 45 -8.85 -1.47 9.94
N LEU A 46 -8.09 -2.41 10.51
CA LEU A 46 -8.49 -3.82 10.60
C LEU A 46 -9.79 -4.00 11.38
N ASP A 47 -9.97 -3.29 12.49
CA ASP A 47 -11.20 -3.34 13.28
C ASP A 47 -12.41 -2.85 12.49
N VAL A 48 -12.25 -1.76 11.73
CA VAL A 48 -13.29 -1.27 10.81
C VAL A 48 -13.58 -2.32 9.74
N ALA A 49 -12.55 -2.87 9.09
CA ALA A 49 -12.72 -3.87 8.04
C ALA A 49 -13.49 -5.11 8.54
N ARG A 50 -13.20 -5.58 9.75
CA ARG A 50 -13.93 -6.69 10.41
C ARG A 50 -15.37 -6.31 10.73
N ARG A 51 -15.60 -5.15 11.35
CA ARG A 51 -16.93 -4.70 11.78
C ARG A 51 -17.87 -4.50 10.60
N GLU A 52 -17.37 -3.87 9.54
CA GLU A 52 -18.14 -3.59 8.33
C GLU A 52 -18.17 -4.78 7.35
N ARG A 53 -17.52 -5.91 7.69
CA ARG A 53 -17.41 -7.11 6.86
C ARG A 53 -16.91 -6.79 5.44
N VAL A 54 -15.85 -5.99 5.37
CA VAL A 54 -15.22 -5.60 4.10
C VAL A 54 -14.72 -6.85 3.38
N GLU A 55 -15.06 -6.99 2.11
CA GLU A 55 -14.59 -8.09 1.26
C GLU A 55 -13.30 -7.72 0.50
N LEU A 56 -13.17 -6.44 0.11
CA LEU A 56 -12.08 -5.91 -0.68
C LEU A 56 -11.71 -4.49 -0.20
N ALA A 57 -10.42 -4.26 0.04
CA ALA A 57 -9.88 -2.93 0.29
C ALA A 57 -9.13 -2.41 -0.94
N VAL A 58 -9.60 -1.29 -1.50
CA VAL A 58 -8.89 -0.56 -2.55
C VAL A 58 -8.02 0.50 -1.89
N MET A 59 -6.70 0.42 -2.06
CA MET A 59 -5.74 1.23 -1.32
C MET A 59 -4.82 2.04 -2.23
N MET A 60 -4.36 3.19 -1.73
CA MET A 60 -3.44 4.06 -2.45
C MET A 60 -2.01 3.50 -2.37
N ASP A 61 -1.48 3.09 -3.51
CA ASP A 61 -0.14 2.51 -3.60
C ASP A 61 1.00 3.50 -3.28
N ILE A 62 2.23 2.99 -3.12
CA ILE A 62 3.45 3.80 -2.87
C ILE A 62 3.44 4.48 -1.49
N SER A 63 2.49 4.10 -0.62
CA SER A 63 2.30 4.65 0.72
C SER A 63 2.85 3.72 1.80
N ALA A 64 3.58 4.24 2.78
CA ALA A 64 4.02 3.47 3.95
C ALA A 64 2.87 2.90 4.79
N ALA A 65 1.67 3.49 4.70
CA ALA A 65 0.48 2.93 5.35
C ALA A 65 -0.28 2.00 4.40
N CYS A 66 -0.59 2.50 3.20
CA CYS A 66 -1.61 1.92 2.32
C CYS A 66 -1.06 1.22 1.08
N GLY A 67 0.24 1.28 0.83
CA GLY A 67 0.88 0.63 -0.31
C GLY A 67 0.51 -0.84 -0.37
N SER A 68 0.03 -1.36 -1.48
CA SER A 68 -0.40 -2.77 -1.58
C SER A 68 0.61 -3.62 -2.34
N GLN A 69 1.37 -3.01 -3.25
CA GLN A 69 2.37 -3.71 -4.07
C GLN A 69 3.74 -3.05 -4.00
N VAL A 70 3.77 -1.72 -3.95
CA VAL A 70 5.02 -0.94 -3.95
C VAL A 70 4.98 0.10 -2.85
N ILE A 71 6.11 0.32 -2.21
CA ILE A 71 6.34 1.41 -1.26
C ILE A 71 7.68 2.09 -1.54
N TYR A 72 7.91 3.26 -0.95
CA TYR A 72 9.26 3.82 -0.88
C TYR A 72 10.17 2.94 -0.02
N ASP A 73 11.43 2.83 -0.42
CA ASP A 73 12.51 2.29 0.40
C ASP A 73 13.25 3.46 1.06
N GLY A 74 12.79 3.83 2.25
CA GLY A 74 13.24 5.00 2.97
C GLY A 74 12.59 6.31 2.50
N ASN A 75 13.25 7.44 2.79
CA ASN A 75 12.66 8.77 2.66
C ASN A 75 12.34 9.14 1.21
N ARG A 76 11.06 9.37 0.89
CA ARG A 76 10.58 9.75 -0.45
C ARG A 76 11.14 11.07 -1.00
N PHE A 77 11.71 11.91 -0.15
CA PHE A 77 12.32 13.19 -0.51
C PHE A 77 13.85 13.11 -0.63
N ALA A 78 14.43 11.91 -0.52
CA ALA A 78 15.85 11.72 -0.83
C ALA A 78 16.16 12.14 -2.28
N PRO A 79 17.39 12.62 -2.57
CA PRO A 79 17.80 13.01 -3.92
C PRO A 79 17.59 11.89 -4.95
N GLU A 80 17.82 10.64 -4.53
CA GLU A 80 17.52 9.44 -5.30
C GLU A 80 16.34 8.71 -4.66
N LYS A 81 15.19 8.67 -5.35
CA LYS A 81 14.01 7.94 -4.89
C LYS A 81 14.19 6.46 -5.11
N LYS A 82 14.02 5.68 -4.03
CA LYS A 82 14.08 4.23 -4.06
C LYS A 82 12.71 3.65 -3.77
N TYR A 83 12.35 2.62 -4.52
CA TYR A 83 11.11 1.87 -4.36
C TYR A 83 11.46 0.42 -4.09
N GLN A 84 10.58 -0.25 -3.37
CA GLN A 84 10.68 -1.68 -3.09
C GLN A 84 9.31 -2.33 -3.29
N ILE A 85 9.33 -3.60 -3.69
CA ILE A 85 8.13 -4.44 -3.71
C ILE A 85 7.79 -4.75 -2.26
N GLY A 86 6.55 -4.47 -1.86
CA GLY A 86 6.09 -4.66 -0.50
C GLY A 86 4.83 -3.84 -0.21
N ALA A 87 4.16 -4.22 0.87
CA ALA A 87 2.98 -3.52 1.34
C ALA A 87 3.33 -2.51 2.44
N GLY A 88 2.56 -1.42 2.56
CA GLY A 88 2.55 -0.55 3.73
C GLY A 88 1.94 -1.25 4.94
N VAL A 89 2.09 -0.66 6.14
CA VAL A 89 1.72 -1.31 7.42
C VAL A 89 0.24 -1.71 7.48
N ALA A 90 -0.68 -0.86 7.02
CA ALA A 90 -2.11 -1.14 7.08
C ALA A 90 -2.52 -2.19 6.03
N ALA A 91 -2.00 -2.08 4.81
CA ALA A 91 -2.23 -3.08 3.77
C ALA A 91 -1.67 -4.45 4.18
N ALA A 92 -0.44 -4.49 4.73
CA ALA A 92 0.18 -5.70 5.26
C ALA A 92 -0.68 -6.35 6.36
N LEU A 93 -1.19 -5.56 7.31
CA LEU A 93 -2.02 -6.08 8.40
C LEU A 93 -3.36 -6.64 7.88
N LEU A 94 -4.01 -5.98 6.92
CA LEU A 94 -5.22 -6.48 6.28
C LEU A 94 -4.98 -7.81 5.56
N LEU A 95 -3.91 -7.88 4.76
CA LEU A 95 -3.49 -9.09 4.04
C LEU A 95 -3.21 -10.26 5.01
N GLU A 96 -2.45 -10.02 6.09
CA GLU A 96 -2.17 -11.06 7.10
C GLU A 96 -3.43 -11.54 7.85
N ASN A 97 -4.51 -10.77 7.80
CA ASN A 97 -5.81 -11.12 8.39
C ASN A 97 -6.84 -11.62 7.37
N GLY A 98 -6.40 -11.95 6.15
CA GLY A 98 -7.23 -12.61 5.14
C GLY A 98 -8.12 -11.69 4.30
N PHE A 99 -7.97 -10.37 4.42
CA PHE A 99 -8.66 -9.42 3.55
C PHE A 99 -7.99 -9.36 2.17
N GLN A 100 -8.80 -9.20 1.12
CA GLN A 100 -8.28 -8.90 -0.21
C GLN A 100 -7.92 -7.41 -0.29
N VAL A 101 -6.76 -7.10 -0.85
CA VAL A 101 -6.28 -5.73 -1.01
C VAL A 101 -5.80 -5.54 -2.45
N ILE A 102 -6.29 -4.49 -3.11
CA ILE A 102 -5.81 -4.08 -4.44
C ILE A 102 -5.37 -2.62 -4.42
N SER A 103 -4.50 -2.27 -5.36
CA SER A 103 -4.06 -0.91 -5.60
C SER A 103 -5.13 -0.12 -6.34
N GLN A 104 -5.20 1.18 -6.10
CA GLN A 104 -5.94 2.10 -6.98
C GLN A 104 -5.37 2.17 -8.41
N ARG A 105 -4.24 1.49 -8.67
CA ARG A 105 -3.59 1.37 -9.97
C ARG A 105 -3.81 0.01 -10.64
N ASP A 106 -4.54 -0.91 -10.00
CA ASP A 106 -4.85 -2.22 -10.57
C ASP A 106 -6.05 -2.11 -11.49
N PHE A 107 -5.85 -1.53 -12.67
CA PHE A 107 -6.96 -1.20 -13.56
C PHE A 107 -7.67 -2.46 -14.07
N ALA A 108 -6.96 -3.54 -14.40
CA ALA A 108 -7.60 -4.79 -14.81
C ALA A 108 -8.47 -5.36 -13.69
N SER A 109 -7.96 -5.34 -12.45
CA SER A 109 -8.73 -5.75 -11.26
C SER A 109 -9.94 -4.84 -10.99
N LEU A 110 -9.80 -3.52 -11.23
CA LEU A 110 -10.89 -2.56 -11.09
C LEU A 110 -11.97 -2.76 -12.14
N GLU A 111 -11.64 -3.13 -13.38
CA GLU A 111 -12.63 -3.45 -14.42
C GLU A 111 -13.53 -4.62 -14.00
N ILE A 112 -12.96 -5.64 -13.35
CA ILE A 112 -13.73 -6.77 -12.78
C ILE A 112 -14.67 -6.28 -11.66
N LEU A 113 -14.19 -5.37 -10.80
CA LEU A 113 -15.01 -4.79 -9.74
C LEU A 113 -16.15 -3.94 -10.31
N TYR A 114 -15.88 -3.10 -11.31
CA TYR A 114 -16.88 -2.26 -11.96
C TYR A 114 -17.97 -3.08 -12.63
N ALA A 115 -17.61 -4.15 -13.34
CA ALA A 115 -18.58 -5.08 -13.95
C ALA A 115 -19.51 -5.77 -12.92
N LYS A 116 -19.09 -5.86 -11.65
CA LYS A 116 -19.91 -6.43 -10.56
C LYS A 116 -20.87 -5.41 -9.94
N ILE A 117 -20.49 -4.14 -9.87
CA ILE A 117 -21.27 -3.10 -9.20
C ILE A 117 -22.17 -2.31 -10.14
N ASP A 118 -21.81 -2.25 -11.42
CA ASP A 118 -22.59 -1.59 -12.47
C ASP A 118 -22.86 -2.55 -13.64
N PRO A 119 -24.11 -3.05 -13.78
CA PRO A 119 -24.49 -3.94 -14.88
C PRO A 119 -24.35 -3.33 -16.29
N GLN A 120 -24.19 -2.01 -16.41
CA GLN A 120 -23.99 -1.33 -17.68
C GLN A 120 -22.51 -1.12 -18.02
N HIS A 121 -21.60 -1.42 -17.08
CA HIS A 121 -20.18 -1.28 -17.29
C HIS A 121 -19.70 -2.26 -18.38
N VAL A 122 -18.96 -1.74 -19.35
CA VAL A 122 -18.29 -2.53 -20.38
C VAL A 122 -16.81 -2.55 -20.03
N ALA A 123 -16.31 -3.72 -19.63
CA ALA A 123 -14.94 -3.86 -19.17
C ALA A 123 -13.94 -3.55 -20.29
N ASP A 124 -12.91 -2.76 -19.98
CA ASP A 124 -11.75 -2.59 -20.85
C ASP A 124 -10.81 -3.79 -20.72
N GLU A 125 -10.86 -4.70 -21.70
CA GLU A 125 -10.00 -5.89 -21.75
C GLU A 125 -8.52 -5.56 -21.97
N SER A 126 -8.18 -4.31 -22.31
CA SER A 126 -6.79 -3.86 -22.47
C SER A 126 -6.18 -3.26 -21.20
N ALA A 127 -7.00 -3.06 -20.15
CA ALA A 127 -6.52 -2.60 -18.86
C ALA A 127 -5.52 -3.60 -18.28
N ILE A 128 -4.49 -3.07 -17.60
CA ILE A 128 -3.44 -3.85 -16.95
C ILE A 128 -3.29 -3.42 -15.49
N ASP A 129 -2.79 -4.32 -14.65
CA ASP A 129 -2.55 -4.04 -13.25
C ASP A 129 -1.19 -3.36 -12.99
N HIS A 130 -0.99 -2.83 -11.79
CA HIS A 130 0.17 -1.98 -11.51
C HIS A 130 1.52 -2.67 -11.80
N HIS A 131 1.61 -3.96 -11.43
CA HIS A 131 2.78 -4.80 -11.63
C HIS A 131 3.08 -5.13 -13.10
N GLU A 132 2.14 -4.84 -14.00
CA GLU A 132 2.29 -5.10 -15.43
C GLU A 132 2.79 -3.87 -16.21
N THR A 133 2.77 -2.70 -15.58
CA THR A 133 3.20 -1.45 -16.22
C THR A 133 4.69 -1.45 -16.57
N ASP A 134 5.05 -0.76 -17.66
CA ASP A 134 6.45 -0.61 -18.09
C ASP A 134 7.34 -0.03 -16.98
N TRP A 135 6.81 0.92 -16.21
CA TRP A 135 7.54 1.49 -15.08
C TRP A 135 7.86 0.44 -14.01
N TYR A 136 6.88 -0.40 -13.63
CA TYR A 136 7.09 -1.43 -12.61
C TYR A 136 8.10 -2.46 -13.10
N ARG A 137 7.91 -2.99 -14.31
CA ARG A 137 8.80 -4.00 -14.90
C ARG A 137 10.21 -3.45 -15.09
N GLY A 138 10.35 -2.28 -15.70
CA GLY A 138 11.64 -1.62 -15.88
C GLY A 138 12.34 -1.34 -14.55
N TYR A 139 11.62 -0.88 -13.51
CA TYR A 139 12.25 -0.58 -12.23
C TYR A 139 12.69 -1.83 -11.45
N PHE A 140 11.90 -2.90 -11.46
CA PHE A 140 12.12 -4.07 -10.61
C PHE A 140 12.73 -5.29 -11.32
N GLU A 141 12.47 -5.50 -12.60
CA GLU A 141 13.02 -6.65 -13.34
C GLU A 141 14.46 -6.39 -13.81
N GLU A 142 14.79 -5.17 -14.20
CA GLU A 142 16.16 -4.77 -14.60
C GLU A 142 17.14 -4.76 -13.41
N LYS A 143 16.62 -4.75 -12.17
CA LYS A 143 17.39 -4.73 -10.93
C LYS A 143 17.61 -6.12 -10.30
N ARG A 144 17.13 -7.20 -10.94
CA ARG A 144 17.33 -8.58 -10.47
C ARG A 144 18.63 -9.21 -10.96
#